data_AF-A0A812S1R5-F1
#
_entry.id   AF-A0A812S1R5-F1
#
_cell.length_a   1.000
_cell.length_b   1.000
_cell.length_c   1.000
_cell.angle_alpha   90.00
_cell.angle_beta   90.00
_cell.angle_gamma   90.00
#
_symmetry.space_group_name_H-M   'P 1'
#
loop_
_entity.id
_entity.type
_entity.pdbx_description
1 polymer ?
#
loop_
_entity_poly.entity_id
_entity_poly.type
_entity_poly.pdbx_seq_one_letter_code
_entity_poly.pdbx_strand_id
1 'polypeptide(L)'
;MPPEQDEEGLLPKGNPESRSITHKWFPCSVLVISLAAVALLAFLNSPSRASTANADLSEVLQAWLPSTEDEVLPKKKWAKVFHVQHPNSTLGSRRYYEYSHHPAFIVESARLQEIVQWQIAHDCPKLSVGMDMVTSRDLPVIENITSASICQKICTETIECQAFVWGYQRNRPGLTDRCFRRAFSQLFEDVQPSRNTDVVGGLPCFRQPVSDRMWWPREEMEFFDLPQARPQSVALHTSASSTRMLCLAVFLPFTYEQDLLLMQYRFGTNIFACDQHAIYSSTRLELAPGLISRRVPTTLLSELGGPYITVLNLAAFMAVWRQVLLDGDYLQCDWTIKADPDTVFIPQRLVPILSVQSLSMGANGKYLNNCQDGLHGPLEIFSQGALTSLGRHALRCAKHLDGGDECKEHCEKFWDFNYKEKCNGHCTKWWGEDIWLDQCLSRFAAVTRVFVPELLQEDHCHPKPGWRNCLDPHTVAFHPFKSPDDYQTCLGAALNRQILL
;
A
#
# COMPACT_ATOMS: atom_id res chain seq x y z
N MET A 1 27.00 -34.05 -41.75
CA MET A 1 28.12 -34.16 -42.72
C MET A 1 27.59 -34.91 -43.94
N PRO A 2 27.96 -34.56 -45.19
CA PRO A 2 28.97 -33.59 -45.66
C PRO A 2 28.36 -32.56 -46.68
N PRO A 3 29.10 -31.97 -47.65
CA PRO A 3 29.90 -30.72 -47.66
C PRO A 3 29.30 -29.59 -48.58
N GLU A 4 30.11 -28.62 -49.05
CA GLU A 4 29.88 -27.53 -50.08
C GLU A 4 29.52 -26.13 -49.54
N GLN A 5 30.39 -25.11 -49.68
CA GLN A 5 30.71 -24.20 -50.80
C GLN A 5 29.79 -22.96 -50.93
N ASP A 6 30.42 -21.80 -50.69
CA ASP A 6 30.39 -20.49 -51.36
C ASP A 6 29.09 -19.70 -51.63
N GLU A 7 29.11 -18.48 -51.08
CA GLU A 7 28.80 -17.14 -51.63
C GLU A 7 27.45 -16.74 -52.27
N GLU A 8 27.04 -15.53 -51.84
CA GLU A 8 26.29 -14.45 -52.52
C GLU A 8 24.80 -14.61 -52.91
N GLY A 9 23.97 -13.78 -52.25
CA GLY A 9 23.35 -12.63 -52.93
C GLY A 9 21.99 -12.79 -53.63
N LEU A 10 21.07 -11.87 -53.27
CA LEU A 10 19.95 -11.30 -54.05
C LEU A 10 18.54 -11.96 -53.99
N LEU A 11 17.64 -11.17 -53.40
CA LEU A 11 16.16 -11.05 -53.52
C LEU A 11 15.62 -11.09 -54.98
N PRO A 12 14.28 -11.00 -55.28
CA PRO A 12 13.02 -11.26 -54.52
C PRO A 12 11.87 -11.94 -55.36
N LYS A 13 10.67 -12.05 -54.73
CA LYS A 13 9.28 -12.09 -55.28
C LYS A 13 8.63 -13.45 -55.63
N GLY A 14 7.38 -13.61 -55.15
CA GLY A 14 6.33 -14.37 -55.84
C GLY A 14 5.33 -15.13 -54.95
N ASN A 15 4.14 -14.58 -54.75
CA ASN A 15 2.89 -15.30 -54.39
C ASN A 15 2.19 -15.68 -55.73
N PRO A 16 1.43 -16.80 -55.87
CA PRO A 16 -0.01 -16.75 -55.56
C PRO A 16 -0.72 -18.08 -55.15
N GLU A 17 -1.88 -17.89 -54.50
CA GLU A 17 -3.15 -18.66 -54.40
C GLU A 17 -3.33 -20.10 -54.95
N SER A 18 -4.06 -20.95 -54.19
CA SER A 18 -5.28 -21.65 -54.67
C SER A 18 -6.14 -22.37 -53.59
N ARG A 19 -7.46 -22.30 -53.82
CA ARG A 19 -8.70 -22.89 -53.24
C ARG A 19 -8.70 -24.44 -53.15
N SER A 20 -9.63 -25.25 -52.57
CA SER A 20 -10.83 -25.23 -51.69
C SER A 20 -11.42 -26.68 -51.66
N ILE A 21 -12.49 -26.96 -50.86
CA ILE A 21 -13.49 -28.08 -50.94
C ILE A 21 -13.16 -29.33 -50.08
N THR A 22 -14.07 -30.12 -49.47
CA THR A 22 -15.21 -29.99 -48.51
C THR A 22 -15.84 -31.39 -48.28
N HIS A 23 -16.52 -31.59 -47.12
CA HIS A 23 -17.69 -32.45 -46.81
C HIS A 23 -17.62 -33.96 -46.46
N LYS A 24 -18.20 -34.31 -45.27
CA LYS A 24 -19.35 -35.24 -44.94
C LYS A 24 -19.18 -35.77 -43.48
N TRP A 25 -20.03 -35.60 -42.43
CA TRP A 25 -21.48 -35.85 -42.13
C TRP A 25 -21.90 -37.32 -42.41
N PHE A 26 -22.46 -38.19 -41.53
CA PHE A 26 -23.25 -38.08 -40.26
C PHE A 26 -23.52 -39.56 -39.69
N PRO A 27 -24.54 -39.93 -38.85
CA PRO A 27 -24.59 -40.10 -37.37
C PRO A 27 -25.19 -41.45 -36.82
N CYS A 28 -25.67 -41.43 -35.55
CA CYS A 28 -26.63 -42.28 -34.77
C CYS A 28 -26.00 -43.11 -33.63
N SER A 29 -26.14 -42.75 -32.33
CA SER A 29 -27.30 -42.97 -31.39
C SER A 29 -27.62 -44.48 -31.24
N VAL A 30 -27.57 -45.15 -30.07
CA VAL A 30 -28.39 -45.05 -28.83
C VAL A 30 -27.81 -46.01 -27.76
N LEU A 31 -27.79 -45.68 -26.45
CA LEU A 31 -28.43 -46.44 -25.35
C LEU A 31 -28.05 -45.91 -23.95
N VAL A 32 -29.03 -45.97 -23.04
CA VAL A 32 -29.07 -45.42 -21.68
C VAL A 32 -29.29 -46.58 -20.68
N ILE A 33 -28.92 -46.32 -19.42
CA ILE A 33 -29.44 -46.86 -18.13
C ILE A 33 -28.70 -48.06 -17.49
N SER A 34 -28.39 -47.88 -16.19
CA SER A 34 -28.30 -48.86 -15.08
C SER A 34 -26.88 -48.94 -14.47
N LEU A 35 -26.60 -48.85 -13.17
CA LEU A 35 -27.40 -48.95 -11.95
C LEU A 35 -26.60 -48.37 -10.76
N ALA A 36 -27.30 -47.69 -9.86
CA ALA A 36 -26.87 -47.47 -8.49
C ALA A 36 -27.07 -48.74 -7.64
N ALA A 37 -26.39 -48.76 -6.48
CA ALA A 37 -26.55 -49.69 -5.36
C ALA A 37 -25.77 -51.01 -5.39
N VAL A 38 -24.52 -50.96 -4.93
CA VAL A 38 -23.96 -52.03 -4.09
C VAL A 38 -23.29 -51.38 -2.86
N ALA A 39 -23.90 -51.64 -1.69
CA ALA A 39 -23.34 -51.66 -0.33
C ALA A 39 -22.73 -50.34 0.22
N LEU A 40 -23.25 -49.68 1.26
CA LEU A 40 -24.06 -50.15 2.40
C LEU A 40 -23.50 -51.44 3.01
N LEU A 41 -22.29 -51.35 3.59
CA LEU A 41 -21.78 -52.19 4.68
C LEU A 41 -20.37 -51.71 5.10
N ALA A 42 -20.31 -50.61 5.85
CA ALA A 42 -19.18 -50.30 6.75
C ALA A 42 -19.58 -49.23 7.78
N PHE A 43 -20.74 -49.43 8.41
CA PHE A 43 -20.87 -49.04 9.82
C PHE A 43 -20.15 -50.10 10.65
N LEU A 44 -19.70 -49.70 11.85
CA LEU A 44 -19.08 -50.50 12.93
C LEU A 44 -17.56 -50.34 13.04
N ASN A 45 -17.13 -49.22 13.61
CA ASN A 45 -16.36 -49.20 14.87
C ASN A 45 -16.17 -47.76 15.38
N SER A 46 -16.99 -47.36 16.36
CA SER A 46 -16.71 -46.28 17.31
C SER A 46 -16.09 -46.91 18.58
N PRO A 47 -15.36 -46.16 19.44
CA PRO A 47 -16.04 -45.40 20.50
C PRO A 47 -15.31 -44.06 20.87
N SER A 48 -16.08 -42.98 21.03
CA SER A 48 -16.52 -42.34 22.29
C SER A 48 -15.46 -41.46 23.00
N ARG A 49 -15.80 -40.18 23.16
CA ARG A 49 -15.04 -39.18 23.94
C ARG A 49 -16.03 -38.47 24.86
N ALA A 50 -15.87 -38.62 26.17
CA ALA A 50 -16.59 -37.84 27.17
C ALA A 50 -15.67 -37.56 28.37
N SER A 51 -15.57 -36.27 28.73
CA SER A 51 -15.09 -35.63 29.97
C SER A 51 -13.67 -35.99 30.47
N THR A 52 -12.81 -35.06 30.86
CA THR A 52 -12.98 -34.16 32.01
C THR A 52 -12.18 -32.87 31.90
N ALA A 53 -12.71 -31.83 32.55
CA ALA A 53 -12.10 -30.53 32.80
C ALA A 53 -11.07 -30.60 33.94
N ASN A 54 -9.98 -29.85 33.78
CA ASN A 54 -9.34 -28.99 34.79
C ASN A 54 -7.94 -28.62 34.27
N ALA A 55 -7.81 -27.44 33.67
CA ALA A 55 -6.53 -26.78 33.51
C ALA A 55 -6.65 -25.40 34.14
N ASP A 56 -5.71 -25.15 35.04
CA ASP A 56 -5.57 -24.08 35.99
C ASP A 56 -5.62 -22.69 35.32
N LEU A 57 -6.51 -21.83 35.83
CA LEU A 57 -6.78 -20.49 35.29
C LEU A 57 -5.58 -19.53 35.46
N SER A 58 -4.54 -19.92 36.21
CA SER A 58 -3.32 -19.11 36.41
C SER A 58 -2.29 -19.23 35.27
N GLU A 59 -2.28 -20.33 34.51
CA GLU A 59 -1.42 -20.48 33.31
C GLU A 59 -1.98 -19.72 32.09
N VAL A 60 -3.29 -19.50 32.04
CA VAL A 60 -3.96 -18.74 30.97
C VAL A 60 -3.73 -17.24 31.10
N LEU A 61 -3.53 -16.74 32.33
CA LEU A 61 -3.38 -15.31 32.61
C LEU A 61 -1.95 -14.78 32.41
N GLN A 62 -0.93 -15.64 32.37
CA GLN A 62 0.44 -15.27 32.02
C GLN A 62 0.69 -15.21 30.50
N ALA A 63 -0.23 -15.70 29.67
CA ALA A 63 -0.12 -15.68 28.20
C ALA A 63 -0.66 -14.39 27.54
N TRP A 64 -1.06 -13.38 28.33
CA TRP A 64 -1.76 -12.17 27.86
C TRP A 64 -1.11 -10.85 28.30
N LEU A 65 0.19 -10.85 28.60
CA LEU A 65 0.97 -9.61 28.73
C LEU A 65 1.58 -9.24 27.37
N PRO A 66 1.25 -8.06 26.81
CA PRO A 66 1.83 -7.60 25.55
C PRO A 66 3.29 -7.21 25.78
N SER A 67 4.22 -8.00 25.23
CA SER A 67 5.58 -7.52 25.00
C SER A 67 5.59 -6.64 23.76
N THR A 68 6.36 -5.56 23.82
CA THR A 68 6.64 -4.55 22.79
C THR A 68 7.26 -5.11 21.52
N GLU A 69 6.52 -5.92 20.77
CA GLU A 69 6.82 -6.25 19.38
C GLU A 69 5.59 -5.85 18.55
N ASP A 70 5.88 -5.01 17.56
CA ASP A 70 5.04 -4.53 16.46
C ASP A 70 3.78 -5.35 16.17
N GLU A 71 2.68 -4.68 15.79
CA GLU A 71 1.49 -5.30 15.19
C GLU A 71 1.85 -6.00 13.85
N VAL A 72 2.48 -7.15 13.99
CA VAL A 72 2.52 -8.28 13.08
C VAL A 72 1.90 -9.40 13.89
N LEU A 73 0.79 -9.97 13.41
CA LEU A 73 0.10 -11.10 14.03
C LEU A 73 1.11 -12.17 14.52
N PRO A 74 1.18 -12.50 15.82
CA PRO A 74 2.23 -13.39 16.30
C PRO A 74 2.05 -14.84 15.87
N LYS A 75 3.15 -15.38 15.33
CA LYS A 75 3.63 -16.77 15.30
C LYS A 75 2.76 -17.83 15.99
N LYS A 76 1.75 -18.41 15.32
CA LYS A 76 1.31 -19.80 15.63
C LYS A 76 1.06 -20.63 14.37
N LYS A 77 1.90 -21.67 14.27
CA LYS A 77 2.03 -22.73 13.25
C LYS A 77 2.50 -22.26 11.87
N TRP A 78 3.82 -22.32 11.72
CA TRP A 78 4.59 -22.43 10.48
C TRP A 78 3.80 -22.98 9.30
N ALA A 79 4.05 -22.41 8.11
CA ALA A 79 3.78 -23.05 6.84
C ALA A 79 4.11 -24.55 6.95
N LYS A 80 3.13 -25.42 6.70
CA LYS A 80 3.41 -26.85 6.60
C LYS A 80 4.34 -27.04 5.41
N VAL A 81 5.57 -27.45 5.67
CA VAL A 81 6.43 -28.05 4.65
C VAL A 81 5.77 -29.37 4.25
N PHE A 82 5.02 -29.38 3.16
CA PHE A 82 4.51 -30.62 2.58
C PHE A 82 5.57 -31.22 1.66
N HIS A 83 6.13 -32.35 2.06
CA HIS A 83 6.87 -33.22 1.15
C HIS A 83 5.85 -33.99 0.29
N VAL A 84 5.47 -33.46 -0.87
CA VAL A 84 4.76 -34.26 -1.87
C VAL A 84 5.83 -34.97 -2.70
N GLN A 85 6.04 -36.26 -2.45
CA GLN A 85 6.74 -37.11 -3.39
C GLN A 85 5.83 -37.35 -4.60
N HIS A 86 6.15 -36.76 -5.74
CA HIS A 86 5.60 -37.21 -7.02
C HIS A 86 6.44 -38.38 -7.55
N PRO A 87 5.87 -39.56 -7.77
CA PRO A 87 6.53 -40.61 -8.54
C PRO A 87 6.57 -40.14 -10.01
N ASN A 88 7.77 -40.10 -10.59
CA ASN A 88 8.08 -39.74 -12.00
C ASN A 88 8.36 -38.27 -12.34
N SER A 89 9.32 -37.62 -11.68
CA SER A 89 10.08 -36.57 -12.38
C SER A 89 11.59 -36.77 -12.21
N THR A 90 12.26 -37.07 -13.32
CA THR A 90 13.71 -37.26 -13.46
C THR A 90 14.46 -35.93 -13.66
N LEU A 91 13.93 -34.82 -13.15
CA LEU A 91 14.57 -33.50 -13.18
C LEU A 91 14.77 -33.02 -11.74
N GLY A 92 16.03 -32.72 -11.40
CA GLY A 92 16.50 -32.44 -10.06
C GLY A 92 15.64 -31.46 -9.25
N SER A 93 15.60 -31.73 -7.94
CA SER A 93 14.84 -31.02 -6.91
C SER A 93 14.68 -29.50 -7.12
N ARG A 94 13.56 -29.09 -7.72
CA ARG A 94 13.05 -27.73 -7.54
C ARG A 94 12.13 -27.70 -6.33
N ARG A 95 12.64 -27.15 -5.22
CA ARG A 95 11.85 -26.80 -4.04
C ARG A 95 10.91 -25.65 -4.44
N TYR A 96 9.60 -25.88 -4.42
CA TYR A 96 8.60 -24.82 -4.55
C TYR A 96 7.99 -24.55 -3.16
N TYR A 97 8.00 -23.29 -2.74
CA TYR A 97 7.39 -22.82 -1.50
C TYR A 97 5.94 -22.40 -1.77
N GLU A 98 4.98 -22.96 -1.02
CA GLU A 98 3.60 -22.46 -0.97
C GLU A 98 3.52 -21.23 -0.04
N TYR A 99 2.79 -20.23 -0.50
CA TYR A 99 2.70 -18.87 0.04
C TYR A 99 2.12 -18.79 1.45
N SER A 100 2.45 -17.70 2.16
CA SER A 100 1.57 -17.17 3.19
C SER A 100 0.26 -16.75 2.52
N HIS A 101 -0.77 -17.55 2.70
CA HIS A 101 -2.16 -17.19 2.45
C HIS A 101 -2.87 -17.47 3.76
N HIS A 102 -2.57 -16.67 4.78
CA HIS A 102 -3.13 -16.94 6.08
C HIS A 102 -4.65 -16.73 5.95
N PRO A 103 -5.50 -17.78 6.10
CA PRO A 103 -6.91 -17.66 5.74
C PRO A 103 -7.62 -16.53 6.49
N ALA A 104 -7.20 -16.26 7.74
CA ALA A 104 -7.73 -15.14 8.52
C ALA A 104 -7.31 -13.76 7.96
N PHE A 105 -6.09 -13.62 7.41
CA PHE A 105 -5.65 -12.37 6.79
C PHE A 105 -6.47 -12.10 5.52
N ILE A 106 -6.65 -13.12 4.66
CA ILE A 106 -7.41 -12.96 3.41
C ILE A 106 -8.84 -12.52 3.71
N VAL A 107 -9.48 -13.16 4.67
CA VAL A 107 -10.86 -12.84 5.08
C VAL A 107 -10.94 -11.41 5.65
N GLU A 108 -10.04 -11.06 6.57
CA GLU A 108 -10.07 -9.73 7.21
C GLU A 108 -9.70 -8.61 6.23
N SER A 109 -8.69 -8.82 5.38
CA SER A 109 -8.28 -7.88 4.34
C SER A 109 -9.41 -7.66 3.33
N ALA A 110 -10.11 -8.73 2.90
CA ALA A 110 -11.27 -8.60 2.02
C ALA A 110 -12.41 -7.80 2.69
N ARG A 111 -12.71 -8.09 3.96
CA ARG A 111 -13.72 -7.36 4.74
C ARG A 111 -13.39 -5.86 4.87
N LEU A 112 -12.14 -5.53 5.17
CA LEU A 112 -11.69 -4.14 5.26
C LEU A 112 -11.71 -3.45 3.90
N GLN A 113 -11.36 -4.16 2.82
CA GLN A 113 -11.43 -3.63 1.47
C GLN A 113 -12.86 -3.25 1.09
N GLU A 114 -13.86 -4.07 1.43
CA GLU A 114 -15.28 -3.74 1.22
C GLU A 114 -15.68 -2.45 1.94
N ILE A 115 -15.20 -2.24 3.18
CA ILE A 115 -15.47 -1.01 3.93
C ILE A 115 -14.81 0.21 3.28
N VAL A 116 -13.55 0.11 2.85
CA VAL A 116 -12.85 1.21 2.17
C VAL A 116 -13.59 1.61 0.89
N GLN A 117 -13.97 0.64 0.06
CA GLN A 117 -14.72 0.89 -1.17
C GLN A 117 -16.10 1.49 -0.89
N TRP A 118 -16.79 0.98 0.13
CA TRP A 118 -18.07 1.53 0.57
C TRP A 118 -17.92 2.99 1.00
N GLN A 119 -16.87 3.34 1.77
CA GLN A 119 -16.64 4.70 2.22
C GLN A 119 -16.34 5.68 1.08
N ILE A 120 -15.70 5.21 0.00
CA ILE A 120 -15.44 5.99 -1.20
C ILE A 120 -16.76 6.21 -1.97
N ALA A 121 -17.55 5.15 -2.16
CA ALA A 121 -18.80 5.21 -2.90
C ALA A 121 -19.86 6.12 -2.26
N HIS A 122 -19.76 6.39 -0.96
CA HIS A 122 -20.69 7.24 -0.18
C HIS A 122 -20.10 8.61 0.21
N ASP A 123 -18.96 8.99 -0.37
CA ASP A 123 -18.23 10.25 -0.07
C ASP A 123 -18.16 10.55 1.44
N CYS A 124 -17.68 9.56 2.20
CA CYS A 124 -17.66 9.67 3.65
C CYS A 124 -16.77 10.82 4.14
N PRO A 125 -17.25 11.66 5.08
CA PRO A 125 -16.45 12.68 5.75
C PRO A 125 -15.20 12.10 6.41
N LYS A 126 -14.22 12.99 6.66
CA LYS A 126 -13.02 12.66 7.41
C LYS A 126 -13.37 12.17 8.82
N LEU A 127 -12.54 11.28 9.33
CA LEU A 127 -12.54 10.88 10.73
C LEU A 127 -11.56 11.76 11.50
N SER A 128 -11.91 12.19 12.70
CA SER A 128 -11.07 13.10 13.50
C SER A 128 -10.49 12.36 14.69
N VAL A 129 -9.17 12.18 14.69
CA VAL A 129 -8.45 11.54 15.80
C VAL A 129 -8.46 12.48 17.01
N GLY A 130 -8.69 11.93 18.18
CA GLY A 130 -8.66 12.69 19.43
C GLY A 130 -9.87 13.60 19.65
N MET A 131 -10.98 13.34 18.97
CA MET A 131 -12.20 14.15 19.03
C MET A 131 -13.42 13.30 19.43
N ASP A 132 -14.09 13.71 20.50
CA ASP A 132 -15.43 13.27 20.89
C ASP A 132 -16.46 14.10 20.15
N MET A 133 -17.53 13.45 19.67
CA MET A 133 -18.63 14.09 18.95
C MET A 133 -19.82 14.17 19.89
N VAL A 134 -19.99 15.31 20.56
CA VAL A 134 -21.01 15.47 21.60
C VAL A 134 -22.33 15.93 20.99
N THR A 135 -23.42 15.27 21.38
CA THR A 135 -24.80 15.64 21.08
C THR A 135 -25.64 15.50 22.35
N SER A 136 -26.91 15.90 22.31
CA SER A 136 -27.83 15.87 23.45
C SER A 136 -28.33 14.48 23.83
N ARG A 137 -28.28 13.51 22.92
CA ARG A 137 -28.76 12.14 23.14
C ARG A 137 -27.77 11.09 22.66
N ASP A 138 -27.63 10.05 23.48
CA ASP A 138 -26.86 8.85 23.17
C ASP A 138 -27.75 7.74 22.65
N LEU A 139 -27.25 7.02 21.65
CA LEU A 139 -27.84 5.78 21.15
C LEU A 139 -27.14 4.57 21.81
N PRO A 140 -27.78 3.38 21.80
CA PRO A 140 -27.18 2.18 22.36
C PRO A 140 -25.79 1.90 21.78
N VAL A 141 -24.84 1.65 22.69
CA VAL A 141 -23.44 1.32 22.38
C VAL A 141 -23.39 -0.03 21.67
N ILE A 142 -22.57 -0.12 20.63
CA ILE A 142 -22.29 -1.38 19.95
C ILE A 142 -20.87 -1.81 20.30
N GLU A 143 -20.73 -3.05 20.74
CA GLU A 143 -19.46 -3.66 21.14
C GLU A 143 -18.83 -4.45 19.99
N ASN A 144 -17.55 -4.81 20.13
CA ASN A 144 -16.78 -5.59 19.15
C ASN A 144 -16.70 -4.91 17.77
N ILE A 145 -16.61 -3.59 17.75
CA ILE A 145 -16.39 -2.81 16.54
C ILE A 145 -14.90 -2.56 16.39
N THR A 146 -14.28 -3.21 15.41
CA THR A 146 -12.81 -3.26 15.24
C THR A 146 -12.20 -2.03 14.59
N SER A 147 -13.01 -1.15 14.00
CA SER A 147 -12.52 0.09 13.37
C SER A 147 -13.54 1.22 13.36
N ALA A 148 -13.04 2.45 13.35
CA ALA A 148 -13.85 3.65 13.21
C ALA A 148 -14.63 3.67 11.89
N SER A 149 -14.09 3.10 10.81
CA SER A 149 -14.78 3.00 9.51
C SER A 149 -16.02 2.09 9.57
N ILE A 150 -15.98 1.01 10.35
CA ILE A 150 -17.16 0.18 10.61
C ILE A 150 -18.19 0.97 11.43
N CYS A 151 -17.76 1.69 12.47
CA CYS A 151 -18.65 2.54 13.27
C CYS A 151 -19.32 3.64 12.41
N GLN A 152 -18.58 4.23 11.47
CA GLN A 152 -19.10 5.20 10.50
C GLN A 152 -20.19 4.60 9.61
N LYS A 153 -19.96 3.40 9.08
CA LYS A 153 -20.96 2.68 8.27
C LYS A 153 -22.24 2.43 9.06
N ILE A 154 -22.11 1.91 10.29
CA ILE A 154 -23.26 1.63 11.16
C ILE A 154 -24.04 2.92 11.48
N CYS A 155 -23.33 4.02 11.79
CA CYS A 155 -23.99 5.30 12.03
C CYS A 155 -24.73 5.79 10.77
N THR A 156 -24.13 5.65 9.59
CA THR A 156 -24.75 6.04 8.32
C THR A 156 -26.06 5.29 8.06
N GLU A 157 -26.08 3.99 8.34
CA GLU A 157 -27.25 3.12 8.19
C GLU A 157 -28.30 3.31 9.30
N THR A 158 -27.92 3.95 10.41
CA THR A 158 -28.83 4.27 11.51
C THR A 158 -29.49 5.63 11.27
N ILE A 159 -30.79 5.65 10.95
CA ILE A 159 -31.53 6.86 10.56
C ILE A 159 -31.40 8.02 11.57
N GLU A 160 -31.41 7.72 12.86
CA GLU A 160 -31.32 8.72 13.93
C GLU A 160 -29.88 9.13 14.30
N CYS A 161 -28.86 8.43 13.80
CA CYS A 161 -27.47 8.72 14.12
C CYS A 161 -26.99 9.96 13.36
N GLN A 162 -26.47 10.93 14.12
CA GLN A 162 -25.98 12.22 13.63
C GLN A 162 -24.45 12.32 13.73
N ALA A 163 -23.87 11.61 14.71
CA ALA A 163 -22.43 11.49 14.87
C ALA A 163 -22.08 10.19 15.59
N PHE A 164 -20.81 9.83 15.58
CA PHE A 164 -20.31 8.69 16.32
C PHE A 164 -18.92 8.94 16.89
N VAL A 165 -18.56 8.09 17.83
CA VAL A 165 -17.25 8.03 18.47
C VAL A 165 -16.85 6.56 18.58
N TRP A 166 -15.61 6.26 18.20
CA TRP A 166 -15.04 4.93 18.31
C TRP A 166 -13.88 4.93 19.31
N GLY A 167 -13.89 3.95 20.22
CA GLY A 167 -12.83 3.79 21.21
C GLY A 167 -11.56 3.18 20.62
N TYR A 168 -10.64 4.05 20.22
CA TYR A 168 -9.37 3.72 19.58
C TYR A 168 -8.35 3.13 20.57
N GLN A 169 -8.28 3.67 21.79
CA GLN A 169 -7.28 3.27 22.76
C GLN A 169 -7.43 1.80 23.16
N ARG A 170 -6.34 1.03 23.05
CA ARG A 170 -6.30 -0.39 23.44
C ARG A 170 -6.27 -0.57 24.96
N ASN A 171 -6.77 -1.72 25.44
CA ASN A 171 -6.77 -2.12 26.85
C ASN A 171 -7.47 -1.11 27.80
N ARG A 172 -8.51 -0.42 27.33
CA ARG A 172 -9.34 0.49 28.11
C ARG A 172 -10.75 -0.10 28.31
N PRO A 173 -11.04 -0.66 29.51
CA PRO A 173 -12.35 -1.23 29.80
C PRO A 173 -13.47 -0.24 29.54
N GLY A 174 -14.51 -0.68 28.84
CA GLY A 174 -15.66 0.15 28.51
C GLY A 174 -15.43 1.16 27.38
N LEU A 175 -14.24 1.20 26.77
CA LEU A 175 -13.92 2.08 25.63
C LEU A 175 -13.47 1.29 24.40
N THR A 176 -12.47 0.41 24.55
CA THR A 176 -11.82 -0.30 23.42
C THR A 176 -12.83 -1.06 22.57
N ASP A 177 -12.73 -0.91 21.25
CA ASP A 177 -13.57 -1.59 20.25
C ASP A 177 -15.09 -1.40 20.45
N ARG A 178 -15.47 -0.22 20.94
CA ARG A 178 -16.88 0.18 21.11
C ARG A 178 -17.21 1.37 20.22
N CYS A 179 -18.41 1.31 19.65
CA CYS A 179 -19.00 2.36 18.82
C CYS A 179 -20.11 3.06 19.60
N PHE A 180 -19.85 4.31 19.97
CA PHE A 180 -20.79 5.20 20.64
C PHE A 180 -21.47 6.06 19.58
N ARG A 181 -22.77 5.86 19.39
CA ARG A 181 -23.54 6.59 18.39
C ARG A 181 -24.36 7.67 19.08
N ARG A 182 -24.55 8.78 18.39
CA ARG A 182 -25.02 10.04 18.96
C ARG A 182 -26.16 10.58 18.10
N ALA A 183 -27.17 11.15 18.74
CA ALA A 183 -28.38 11.68 18.11
C ALA A 183 -28.78 13.02 18.71
N PHE A 184 -29.63 13.75 17.99
CA PHE A 184 -30.23 14.97 18.49
C PHE A 184 -31.56 14.67 19.20
N SER A 185 -31.84 15.46 20.23
CA SER A 185 -33.14 15.49 20.92
C SER A 185 -34.05 16.58 20.35
N GLN A 186 -33.46 17.59 19.71
CA GLN A 186 -34.16 18.76 19.17
C GLN A 186 -33.79 18.97 17.69
N LEU A 187 -34.69 19.63 16.95
CA LEU A 187 -34.40 20.07 15.59
C LEU A 187 -33.39 21.23 15.64
N PHE A 188 -32.51 21.33 14.64
CA PHE A 188 -31.47 22.36 14.52
C PHE A 188 -30.37 22.32 15.60
N GLU A 189 -30.19 21.18 16.25
CA GLU A 189 -29.00 20.93 17.06
C GLU A 189 -27.80 20.62 16.16
N ASP A 190 -26.61 21.02 16.60
CA ASP A 190 -25.35 20.76 15.92
C ASP A 190 -24.42 19.90 16.79
N VAL A 191 -23.63 19.05 16.13
CA VAL A 191 -22.58 18.26 16.79
C VAL A 191 -21.53 19.20 17.37
N GLN A 192 -21.20 19.02 18.65
CA GLN A 192 -20.17 19.78 19.34
C GLN A 192 -18.90 18.94 19.50
N PRO A 193 -17.83 19.20 18.71
CA PRO A 193 -16.57 18.50 18.88
C PRO A 193 -15.93 18.87 20.21
N SER A 194 -15.48 17.86 20.96
CA SER A 194 -14.72 18.04 22.21
C SER A 194 -13.45 17.22 22.16
N ARG A 195 -12.37 17.70 22.78
CA ARG A 195 -11.08 16.99 22.74
C ARG A 195 -11.11 15.76 23.65
N ASN A 196 -10.80 14.60 23.10
CA ASN A 196 -10.61 13.36 23.84
C ASN A 196 -9.64 12.46 23.06
N THR A 197 -8.40 12.35 23.55
CA THR A 197 -7.30 11.66 22.84
C THR A 197 -7.51 10.16 22.65
N ASP A 198 -8.41 9.56 23.42
CA ASP A 198 -8.57 8.10 23.47
C ASP A 198 -9.58 7.58 22.42
N VAL A 199 -10.15 8.50 21.63
CA VAL A 199 -11.24 8.21 20.69
C VAL A 199 -11.02 8.79 19.30
N VAL A 200 -11.78 8.26 18.35
CA VAL A 200 -11.90 8.78 16.99
C VAL A 200 -13.35 9.16 16.75
N GLY A 201 -13.59 10.44 16.49
CA GLY A 201 -14.90 10.98 16.21
C GLY A 201 -15.18 11.03 14.72
N GLY A 202 -16.44 10.92 14.32
CA GLY A 202 -16.83 11.09 12.94
C GLY A 202 -18.30 11.39 12.74
N LEU A 203 -18.61 11.82 11.52
CA LEU A 203 -19.97 12.03 11.03
C LEU A 203 -20.37 10.87 10.09
N PRO A 204 -21.68 10.57 9.98
CA PRO A 204 -22.16 9.63 8.98
C PRO A 204 -21.81 10.10 7.55
N CYS A 205 -21.74 9.14 6.63
CA CYS A 205 -21.54 9.42 5.22
C CYS A 205 -22.81 9.94 4.55
N PHE A 206 -22.71 10.33 3.28
CA PHE A 206 -23.92 10.57 2.49
C PHE A 206 -24.68 9.27 2.29
N ARG A 207 -25.99 9.27 2.58
CA ARG A 207 -26.83 8.05 2.52
C ARG A 207 -27.08 7.54 1.10
N GLN A 208 -26.88 8.36 0.08
CA GLN A 208 -27.01 7.96 -1.33
C GLN A 208 -25.62 7.82 -1.96
N PRO A 209 -25.37 6.76 -2.75
CA PRO A 209 -24.12 6.59 -3.49
C PRO A 209 -23.84 7.77 -4.43
N VAL A 210 -22.56 8.11 -4.57
CA VAL A 210 -22.10 9.17 -5.47
C VAL A 210 -22.46 8.87 -6.93
N SER A 211 -22.46 7.60 -7.33
CA SER A 211 -22.85 7.17 -8.69
C SER A 211 -24.28 7.55 -9.07
N ASP A 212 -25.16 7.72 -8.09
CA ASP A 212 -26.58 8.00 -8.32
C ASP A 212 -26.85 9.52 -8.43
N ARG A 213 -25.83 10.34 -8.16
CA ARG A 213 -25.90 11.81 -8.21
C ARG A 213 -24.95 12.44 -9.23
N MET A 214 -23.92 11.73 -9.67
CA MET A 214 -22.95 12.24 -10.64
C MET A 214 -23.48 12.02 -12.07
N TRP A 215 -23.84 13.11 -12.77
CA TRP A 215 -24.29 13.09 -14.17
C TRP A 215 -23.15 12.73 -15.16
N TRP A 216 -21.89 12.65 -14.70
CA TRP A 216 -20.76 12.33 -15.58
C TRP A 216 -20.74 10.84 -15.95
N PRO A 217 -20.70 10.49 -17.24
CA PRO A 217 -20.61 9.10 -17.69
C PRO A 217 -19.38 8.42 -17.10
N ARG A 218 -19.54 7.22 -16.54
CA ARG A 218 -18.44 6.39 -16.01
C ARG A 218 -17.34 6.16 -17.04
N GLU A 219 -17.68 6.16 -18.33
CA GLU A 219 -16.71 6.04 -19.42
C GLU A 219 -15.71 7.20 -19.47
N GLU A 220 -16.05 8.42 -19.04
CA GLU A 220 -15.11 9.55 -19.03
C GLU A 220 -14.09 9.47 -17.88
N MET A 221 -14.42 8.79 -16.77
CA MET A 221 -13.45 8.48 -15.72
C MET A 221 -12.41 7.43 -16.17
N GLU A 222 -12.71 6.64 -17.20
CA GLU A 222 -11.72 5.70 -17.77
C GLU A 222 -10.70 6.43 -18.65
N PHE A 223 -10.96 7.69 -19.03
CA PHE A 223 -10.05 8.57 -19.76
C PHE A 223 -9.47 9.67 -18.85
N PHE A 224 -8.85 9.31 -17.73
CA PHE A 224 -7.99 10.26 -17.03
C PHE A 224 -6.75 10.56 -17.87
N ASP A 225 -6.72 11.76 -18.47
CA ASP A 225 -5.45 12.38 -18.84
C ASP A 225 -4.72 12.76 -17.56
N LEU A 226 -3.43 12.41 -17.47
CA LEU A 226 -2.60 12.83 -16.34
C LEU A 226 -2.68 14.36 -16.20
N PRO A 227 -2.72 14.89 -14.97
CA PRO A 227 -2.58 16.32 -14.76
C PRO A 227 -1.36 16.82 -15.54
N GLN A 228 -1.53 17.87 -16.34
CA GLN A 228 -0.41 18.48 -17.08
C GLN A 228 0.23 19.55 -16.21
N ALA A 229 1.57 19.64 -16.25
CA ALA A 229 2.27 20.77 -15.66
C ALA A 229 1.73 22.06 -16.30
N ARG A 230 1.30 23.02 -15.47
CA ARG A 230 0.94 24.35 -15.99
C ARG A 230 2.18 24.95 -16.63
N PRO A 231 2.11 25.49 -17.86
CA PRO A 231 3.25 26.21 -18.42
C PRO A 231 3.60 27.34 -17.46
N GLN A 232 4.80 27.29 -16.88
CA GLN A 232 5.29 28.34 -16.01
C GLN A 232 5.28 29.63 -16.84
N SER A 233 4.48 30.63 -16.43
CA SER A 233 4.71 31.99 -16.89
C SER A 233 6.17 32.31 -16.57
N VAL A 234 6.92 32.82 -17.55
CA VAL A 234 8.31 33.28 -17.38
C VAL A 234 8.30 34.44 -16.38
N ALA A 235 8.19 34.14 -15.11
CA ALA A 235 8.39 35.08 -14.04
C ALA A 235 9.89 35.34 -14.00
N LEU A 236 10.25 36.61 -14.15
CA LEU A 236 11.61 37.09 -14.07
C LEU A 236 12.11 36.84 -12.62
N HIS A 237 12.64 35.65 -12.35
CA HIS A 237 13.15 35.28 -11.03
C HIS A 237 14.52 35.92 -10.83
N THR A 238 14.55 37.04 -10.13
CA THR A 238 15.77 37.61 -9.56
C THR A 238 16.16 36.85 -8.29
N SER A 239 17.35 36.23 -8.34
CA SER A 239 18.21 35.67 -7.29
C SER A 239 17.74 34.44 -6.47
N ALA A 240 18.54 33.36 -6.60
CA ALA A 240 18.61 32.11 -5.82
C ALA A 240 17.36 31.22 -5.79
N SER A 241 17.11 30.51 -6.90
CA SER A 241 16.11 29.44 -7.03
C SER A 241 16.44 28.27 -6.08
N SER A 242 15.81 28.22 -4.91
CA SER A 242 15.84 27.03 -4.04
C SER A 242 15.01 25.91 -4.66
N THR A 243 15.60 24.72 -4.85
CA THR A 243 14.92 23.50 -5.27
C THR A 243 13.69 23.22 -4.41
N ARG A 244 12.51 23.09 -5.01
CA ARG A 244 11.24 22.83 -4.30
C ARG A 244 11.00 21.34 -4.11
N MET A 245 10.66 20.94 -2.88
CA MET A 245 10.44 19.55 -2.49
C MET A 245 8.99 19.29 -2.06
N LEU A 246 8.36 18.29 -2.69
CA LEU A 246 7.14 17.65 -2.19
C LEU A 246 7.53 16.41 -1.38
N CYS A 247 7.22 16.38 -0.09
CA CYS A 247 7.51 15.21 0.75
C CYS A 247 6.23 14.49 1.16
N LEU A 248 6.19 13.17 0.99
CA LEU A 248 5.02 12.37 1.28
C LEU A 248 5.35 11.18 2.18
N ALA A 249 4.36 10.76 2.97
CA ALA A 249 4.42 9.55 3.77
C ALA A 249 3.15 8.73 3.59
N VAL A 250 3.30 7.41 3.67
CA VAL A 250 2.21 6.45 3.73
C VAL A 250 2.17 5.91 5.15
N PHE A 251 0.99 5.80 5.75
CA PHE A 251 0.88 5.21 7.08
C PHE A 251 -0.36 4.33 7.23
N LEU A 252 -0.20 3.30 8.06
CA LEU A 252 -1.30 2.49 8.55
C LEU A 252 -2.05 3.29 9.64
N PRO A 253 -3.37 3.48 9.48
CA PRO A 253 -4.14 4.21 10.47
C PRO A 253 -4.18 3.41 11.77
N PHE A 254 -4.24 4.10 12.92
CA PHE A 254 -4.43 3.47 14.24
C PHE A 254 -3.25 2.58 14.69
N THR A 255 -2.04 2.82 14.14
CA THR A 255 -0.79 2.16 14.55
C THR A 255 0.22 3.19 15.08
N TYR A 256 1.40 2.72 15.53
CA TYR A 256 2.48 3.59 16.00
C TYR A 256 2.95 4.61 14.95
N GLU A 257 2.78 4.32 13.65
CA GLU A 257 3.14 5.22 12.55
C GLU A 257 2.36 6.53 12.61
N GLN A 258 1.10 6.47 13.05
CA GLN A 258 0.26 7.65 13.28
C GLN A 258 0.85 8.56 14.36
N ASP A 259 1.36 7.98 15.45
CA ASP A 259 1.93 8.72 16.58
C ASP A 259 3.26 9.36 16.18
N LEU A 260 4.07 8.67 15.36
CA LEU A 260 5.28 9.23 14.77
C LEU A 260 4.96 10.43 13.85
N LEU A 261 3.98 10.31 12.94
CA LEU A 261 3.57 11.43 12.08
C LEU A 261 3.07 12.64 12.89
N LEU A 262 2.29 12.40 13.95
CA LEU A 262 1.83 13.47 14.84
C LEU A 262 2.97 14.18 15.55
N MET A 263 3.97 13.42 16.02
CA MET A 263 5.16 13.97 16.65
C MET A 263 6.00 14.78 15.64
N GLN A 264 6.23 14.22 14.46
CA GLN A 264 6.97 14.90 13.39
C GLN A 264 6.30 16.21 12.95
N TYR A 265 4.97 16.20 12.83
CA TYR A 265 4.18 17.39 12.50
C TYR A 265 4.31 18.47 13.56
N ARG A 266 4.20 18.10 14.85
CA ARG A 266 4.36 19.04 15.97
C ARG A 266 5.73 19.69 16.01
N PHE A 267 6.78 18.94 15.66
CA PHE A 267 8.14 19.47 15.63
C PHE A 267 8.54 20.13 14.31
N GLY A 268 7.71 20.05 13.27
CA GLY A 268 8.05 20.55 11.93
C GLY A 268 9.28 19.85 11.36
N THR A 269 9.34 18.53 11.48
CA THR A 269 10.49 17.68 11.08
C THR A 269 10.07 16.66 10.03
N ASN A 270 11.03 15.90 9.48
CA ASN A 270 10.77 14.89 8.44
C ASN A 270 10.07 15.53 7.22
N ILE A 271 9.04 14.90 6.66
CA ILE A 271 8.27 15.39 5.51
C ILE A 271 7.68 16.79 5.74
N PHE A 272 7.43 17.20 6.99
CA PHE A 272 6.84 18.48 7.34
C PHE A 272 7.82 19.65 7.28
N ALA A 273 9.12 19.37 7.08
CA ALA A 273 10.14 20.38 6.83
C ALA A 273 10.39 20.68 5.34
N CYS A 274 9.62 20.06 4.43
CA CYS A 274 9.67 20.32 2.99
C CYS A 274 8.69 21.44 2.55
N ASP A 275 8.83 21.95 1.33
CA ASP A 275 8.01 23.04 0.79
C ASP A 275 6.52 22.69 0.70
N GLN A 276 6.23 21.43 0.35
CA GLN A 276 4.89 20.86 0.34
C GLN A 276 4.92 19.47 0.95
N HIS A 277 3.80 19.05 1.53
CA HIS A 277 3.69 17.70 2.08
C HIS A 277 2.30 17.10 1.89
N ALA A 278 2.26 15.77 1.85
CA ALA A 278 1.02 15.00 1.81
C ALA A 278 1.19 13.69 2.60
N ILE A 279 0.16 13.28 3.33
CA ILE A 279 0.13 11.96 3.98
C ILE A 279 -0.98 11.12 3.36
N TYR A 280 -0.69 9.85 3.10
CA TYR A 280 -1.61 8.90 2.45
C TYR A 280 -1.94 7.75 3.41
N SER A 281 -3.20 7.34 3.41
CA SER A 281 -3.67 6.20 4.21
C SER A 281 -4.89 5.55 3.57
N SER A 282 -5.28 4.37 4.04
CA SER A 282 -6.53 3.70 3.63
C SER A 282 -7.78 4.46 4.10
N THR A 283 -7.62 5.36 5.07
CA THR A 283 -8.71 6.15 5.65
C THR A 283 -8.42 7.65 5.52
N ARG A 284 -9.47 8.46 5.33
CA ARG A 284 -9.40 9.93 5.37
C ARG A 284 -9.45 10.38 6.83
N LEU A 285 -8.30 10.65 7.41
CA LEU A 285 -8.11 10.92 8.84
C LEU A 285 -7.54 12.32 9.02
N GLU A 286 -8.14 13.10 9.91
CA GLU A 286 -7.54 14.29 10.46
C GLU A 286 -6.79 13.90 11.73
N LEU A 287 -5.46 13.92 11.64
CA LEU A 287 -4.58 13.60 12.75
C LEU A 287 -4.44 14.81 13.69
N ALA A 288 -4.30 16.00 13.11
CA ALA A 288 -4.20 17.27 13.80
C ALA A 288 -4.92 18.36 12.97
N PRO A 289 -5.24 19.54 13.54
CA PRO A 289 -5.89 20.62 12.80
C PRO A 289 -5.18 20.94 11.49
N GLY A 290 -5.84 20.70 10.36
CA GLY A 290 -5.28 20.93 9.03
C GLY A 290 -4.40 19.81 8.47
N LEU A 291 -3.99 18.82 9.28
CA LEU A 291 -3.27 17.63 8.83
C LEU A 291 -4.24 16.50 8.53
N ILE A 292 -4.67 16.42 7.27
CA ILE A 292 -5.67 15.45 6.80
C ILE A 292 -5.02 14.50 5.80
N SER A 293 -5.18 13.19 6.02
CA SER A 293 -4.70 12.18 5.08
C SER A 293 -5.56 12.08 3.83
N ARG A 294 -4.87 11.80 2.72
CA ARG A 294 -5.48 11.47 1.44
C ARG A 294 -5.78 9.98 1.41
N ARG A 295 -7.00 9.66 1.01
CA ARG A 295 -7.49 8.28 1.00
C ARG A 295 -6.96 7.56 -0.23
N VAL A 296 -6.37 6.39 -0.03
CA VAL A 296 -5.97 5.45 -1.09
C VAL A 296 -7.01 4.34 -1.15
N PRO A 297 -7.45 3.89 -2.34
CA PRO A 297 -8.52 2.89 -2.51
C PRO A 297 -8.08 1.44 -2.20
N THR A 298 -7.32 1.23 -1.11
CA THR A 298 -6.83 -0.07 -0.65
C THR A 298 -6.73 -0.10 0.88
N THR A 299 -6.69 -1.28 1.49
CA THR A 299 -6.52 -1.44 2.95
C THR A 299 -5.12 -1.04 3.44
N LEU A 300 -4.12 -1.04 2.54
CA LEU A 300 -2.68 -0.94 2.83
C LEU A 300 -2.10 -2.13 3.62
N LEU A 301 -2.92 -3.12 3.97
CA LEU A 301 -2.47 -4.31 4.69
C LEU A 301 -1.70 -5.27 3.77
N SER A 302 -0.66 -5.89 4.32
CA SER A 302 0.24 -6.78 3.58
C SER A 302 0.60 -8.02 4.41
N GLU A 303 0.79 -9.16 3.75
CA GLU A 303 1.30 -10.38 4.41
C GLU A 303 2.83 -10.39 4.44
N LEU A 304 3.40 -11.11 5.41
CA LEU A 304 4.81 -11.50 5.37
C LEU A 304 4.96 -12.79 4.58
N GLY A 305 5.83 -12.80 3.58
CA GLY A 305 6.04 -13.99 2.75
C GLY A 305 7.22 -13.87 1.81
N GLY A 306 7.30 -14.77 0.84
CA GLY A 306 8.40 -14.78 -0.12
C GLY A 306 9.63 -15.60 0.32
N PRO A 307 10.60 -15.83 -0.59
CA PRO A 307 11.86 -16.51 -0.28
C PRO A 307 12.72 -15.73 0.73
N TYR A 308 12.44 -14.44 0.90
CA TYR A 308 13.16 -13.52 1.78
C TYR A 308 12.40 -13.19 3.08
N ILE A 309 11.16 -13.69 3.25
CA ILE A 309 10.29 -13.42 4.42
C ILE A 309 10.13 -11.90 4.65
N THR A 310 9.73 -11.19 3.60
CA THR A 310 9.54 -9.74 3.60
C THR A 310 8.06 -9.38 3.52
N VAL A 311 7.74 -8.11 3.75
CA VAL A 311 6.37 -7.57 3.59
C VAL A 311 6.02 -7.55 2.10
N LEU A 312 4.95 -8.25 1.73
CA LEU A 312 4.45 -8.33 0.35
C LEU A 312 3.52 -7.13 0.05
N ASN A 313 4.08 -5.93 0.08
CA ASN A 313 3.34 -4.65 0.02
C ASN A 313 3.08 -4.09 -1.38
N LEU A 314 3.51 -4.79 -2.43
CA LEU A 314 3.46 -4.30 -3.80
C LEU A 314 2.08 -3.74 -4.20
N ALA A 315 1.00 -4.50 -4.00
CA ALA A 315 -0.35 -4.07 -4.39
C ALA A 315 -0.82 -2.81 -3.65
N ALA A 316 -0.45 -2.66 -2.38
CA ALA A 316 -0.81 -1.51 -1.56
C ALA A 316 -0.16 -0.24 -2.11
N PHE A 317 1.15 -0.28 -2.34
CA PHE A 317 1.89 0.89 -2.81
C PHE A 317 1.70 1.20 -4.29
N MET A 318 1.37 0.20 -5.12
CA MET A 318 0.87 0.48 -6.47
C MET A 318 -0.34 1.41 -6.42
N ALA A 319 -1.29 1.16 -5.51
CA ALA A 319 -2.44 2.04 -5.33
C ALA A 319 -2.05 3.42 -4.78
N VAL A 320 -1.04 3.50 -3.90
CA VAL A 320 -0.49 4.78 -3.41
C VAL A 320 0.08 5.59 -4.56
N TRP A 321 1.00 5.02 -5.35
CA TRP A 321 1.63 5.72 -6.47
C TRP A 321 0.61 6.12 -7.53
N ARG A 322 -0.47 5.35 -7.71
CA ARG A 322 -1.65 5.80 -8.49
C ARG A 322 -2.15 7.12 -7.99
N GLN A 323 -2.44 7.16 -6.69
CA GLN A 323 -3.10 8.30 -6.06
C GLN A 323 -2.17 9.52 -6.12
N VAL A 324 -0.87 9.35 -5.89
CA VAL A 324 0.13 10.43 -6.04
C VAL A 324 0.13 11.01 -7.45
N LEU A 325 0.09 10.15 -8.49
CA LEU A 325 0.05 10.59 -9.89
C LEU A 325 -1.26 11.30 -10.24
N LEU A 326 -2.39 10.82 -9.72
CA LEU A 326 -3.71 11.41 -9.92
C LEU A 326 -3.86 12.77 -9.22
N ASP A 327 -3.31 12.91 -8.01
CA ASP A 327 -3.34 14.15 -7.24
C ASP A 327 -2.53 15.26 -7.93
N GLY A 328 -1.45 14.90 -8.64
CA GLY A 328 -0.72 15.82 -9.52
C GLY A 328 0.17 16.85 -8.82
N ASP A 329 0.25 16.88 -7.50
CA ASP A 329 1.05 17.86 -6.76
C ASP A 329 2.54 17.80 -7.08
N TYR A 330 3.04 16.62 -7.48
CA TYR A 330 4.43 16.44 -7.91
C TYR A 330 4.81 17.37 -9.08
N LEU A 331 3.83 17.88 -9.85
CA LEU A 331 4.04 18.82 -10.96
C LEU A 331 4.31 20.25 -10.49
N GLN A 332 4.14 20.53 -9.20
CA GLN A 332 4.38 21.86 -8.60
C GLN A 332 5.74 21.96 -7.89
N CYS A 333 6.46 20.86 -7.81
CA CYS A 333 7.76 20.75 -7.16
C CYS A 333 8.79 20.14 -8.11
N ASP A 334 10.07 20.40 -7.87
CA ASP A 334 11.16 19.87 -8.70
C ASP A 334 11.43 18.39 -8.37
N TRP A 335 11.26 18.04 -7.09
CA TRP A 335 11.48 16.71 -6.54
C TRP A 335 10.33 16.27 -5.64
N THR A 336 10.01 14.99 -5.70
CA THR A 336 9.08 14.28 -4.81
C THR A 336 9.87 13.27 -3.98
N ILE A 337 9.67 13.28 -2.67
CA ILE A 337 10.36 12.43 -1.71
C ILE A 337 9.30 11.65 -0.95
N LYS A 338 9.36 10.32 -0.96
CA LYS A 338 8.63 9.48 -0.02
C LYS A 338 9.55 9.15 1.14
N ALA A 339 9.10 9.36 2.37
CA ALA A 339 9.79 8.89 3.58
C ALA A 339 8.80 8.09 4.45
N ASP A 340 9.24 6.93 4.95
CA ASP A 340 8.42 6.16 5.89
C ASP A 340 8.31 6.88 7.25
N PRO A 341 7.19 6.73 7.98
CA PRO A 341 7.00 7.38 9.28
C PRO A 341 8.07 7.04 10.31
N ASP A 342 8.72 5.88 10.24
CA ASP A 342 9.80 5.44 11.13
C ASP A 342 11.21 5.71 10.57
N THR A 343 11.31 6.50 9.51
CA THR A 343 12.57 6.97 8.94
C THR A 343 12.89 8.37 9.46
N VAL A 344 14.01 8.55 10.16
CA VAL A 344 14.47 9.89 10.59
C VAL A 344 15.10 10.59 9.39
N PHE A 345 14.29 11.39 8.68
CA PHE A 345 14.68 12.13 7.47
C PHE A 345 14.96 13.61 7.76
N ILE A 346 16.05 14.14 7.18
CA ILE A 346 16.54 15.51 7.38
C ILE A 346 16.58 16.24 6.03
N PRO A 347 15.50 16.93 5.61
CA PRO A 347 15.41 17.53 4.27
C PRO A 347 16.55 18.50 3.94
N GLN A 348 17.07 19.21 4.93
CA GLN A 348 18.15 20.19 4.73
C GLN A 348 19.45 19.54 4.24
N ARG A 349 19.71 18.27 4.60
CA ARG A 349 20.88 17.52 4.10
C ARG A 349 20.71 17.10 2.64
N LEU A 350 19.47 17.00 2.16
CA LEU A 350 19.15 16.58 0.80
C LEU A 350 19.30 17.71 -0.23
N VAL A 351 19.02 18.96 0.13
CA VAL A 351 19.09 20.14 -0.77
C VAL A 351 20.37 20.24 -1.62
N PRO A 352 21.60 20.14 -1.06
CA PRO A 352 22.81 20.21 -1.88
C PRO A 352 22.92 19.05 -2.88
N ILE A 353 22.47 17.85 -2.51
CA ILE A 353 22.45 16.68 -3.40
C ILE A 353 21.50 16.96 -4.57
N LEU A 354 20.27 17.42 -4.31
CA LEU A 354 19.30 17.70 -5.37
C LEU A 354 19.77 18.82 -6.30
N SER A 355 20.45 19.83 -5.75
CA SER A 355 21.02 20.94 -6.52
C SER A 355 22.03 20.41 -7.55
N VAL A 356 22.93 19.52 -7.16
CA VAL A 356 23.90 18.88 -8.06
C VAL A 356 23.18 17.99 -9.08
N GLN A 357 22.19 17.20 -8.66
CA GLN A 357 21.49 16.29 -9.56
C GLN A 357 20.65 17.02 -10.62
N SER A 358 20.18 18.22 -10.31
CA SER A 358 19.40 19.06 -11.21
C SER A 358 20.23 19.67 -12.34
N LEU A 359 21.56 19.80 -12.19
CA LEU A 359 22.45 20.34 -13.23
C LEU A 359 22.51 19.50 -14.51
N SER A 360 22.14 18.21 -14.43
CA SER A 360 22.19 17.26 -15.55
C SER A 360 20.90 16.45 -15.66
N MET A 361 19.74 17.10 -15.56
CA MET A 361 18.45 16.43 -15.68
C MET A 361 18.22 15.92 -17.12
N GLY A 362 18.01 14.62 -17.28
CA GLY A 362 17.64 14.01 -18.57
C GLY A 362 16.16 14.26 -18.91
N ALA A 363 15.78 14.03 -20.16
CA ALA A 363 14.41 14.27 -20.65
C ALA A 363 13.32 13.48 -19.89
N ASN A 364 13.63 12.27 -19.44
CA ASN A 364 12.73 11.42 -18.63
C ASN A 364 12.94 11.60 -17.12
N GLY A 365 13.82 12.52 -16.70
CA GLY A 365 14.15 12.75 -15.31
C GLY A 365 15.10 11.72 -14.68
N LYS A 366 15.27 11.88 -13.37
CA LYS A 366 16.11 11.04 -12.49
C LYS A 366 15.33 10.55 -11.27
N TYR A 367 15.76 9.40 -10.75
CA TYR A 367 15.47 8.98 -9.38
C TYR A 367 16.77 8.60 -8.68
N LEU A 368 16.80 8.78 -7.36
CA LEU A 368 17.99 8.54 -6.57
C LEU A 368 17.87 7.21 -5.84
N ASN A 369 18.86 6.36 -6.09
CA ASN A 369 19.02 5.06 -5.50
C ASN A 369 19.82 5.18 -4.21
N ASN A 370 19.33 4.59 -3.13
CA ASN A 370 19.83 4.77 -1.77
C ASN A 370 20.61 3.55 -1.23
N CYS A 371 20.56 2.39 -1.89
CA CYS A 371 21.30 1.19 -1.52
C CYS A 371 22.06 0.59 -2.71
N GLN A 372 23.21 -0.02 -2.44
CA GLN A 372 24.00 -0.70 -3.48
C GLN A 372 23.27 -1.90 -4.11
N ASP A 373 22.33 -2.50 -3.38
CA ASP A 373 21.57 -3.67 -3.80
C ASP A 373 20.24 -3.33 -4.49
N GLY A 374 19.80 -2.08 -4.46
CA GLY A 374 18.46 -1.72 -4.90
C GLY A 374 18.03 -0.34 -4.45
N LEU A 375 16.93 0.15 -4.99
CA LEU A 375 16.18 1.21 -4.33
C LEU A 375 15.49 0.58 -3.13
N HIS A 376 15.61 1.16 -1.96
CA HIS A 376 14.94 0.68 -0.75
C HIS A 376 13.84 1.64 -0.31
N GLY A 377 12.69 1.08 0.08
CA GLY A 377 11.46 1.81 0.39
C GLY A 377 11.54 2.92 1.46
N PRO A 378 12.37 2.86 2.52
CA PRO A 378 12.33 3.86 3.60
C PRO A 378 12.49 5.32 3.16
N LEU A 379 13.23 5.56 2.08
CA LEU A 379 13.41 6.89 1.49
C LEU A 379 13.54 6.83 -0.03
N GLU A 380 12.53 7.31 -0.76
CA GLU A 380 12.51 7.25 -2.21
C GLU A 380 12.41 8.64 -2.83
N ILE A 381 13.25 8.96 -3.81
CA ILE A 381 13.43 10.33 -4.30
C ILE A 381 13.34 10.37 -5.82
N PHE A 382 12.39 11.15 -6.33
CA PHE A 382 12.05 11.23 -7.75
C PHE A 382 12.01 12.68 -8.21
N SER A 383 12.65 12.98 -9.33
CA SER A 383 12.41 14.23 -10.02
C SER A 383 10.97 14.29 -10.57
N GLN A 384 10.44 15.48 -10.81
CA GLN A 384 9.16 15.66 -11.49
C GLN A 384 9.09 14.89 -12.82
N GLY A 385 10.18 14.90 -13.60
CA GLY A 385 10.27 14.18 -14.87
C GLY A 385 10.18 12.66 -14.72
N ALA A 386 10.71 12.11 -13.63
CA ALA A 386 10.65 10.67 -13.35
C ALA A 386 9.21 10.21 -13.10
N LEU A 387 8.45 10.91 -12.25
CA LEU A 387 7.04 10.59 -12.00
C LEU A 387 6.16 10.84 -13.22
N THR A 388 6.43 11.90 -13.99
CA THR A 388 5.75 12.16 -15.27
C THR A 388 5.97 11.00 -16.26
N SER A 389 7.20 10.49 -16.36
CA SER A 389 7.56 9.39 -17.25
C SER A 389 6.94 8.06 -16.80
N LEU A 390 6.94 7.80 -15.48
CA LEU A 390 6.25 6.66 -14.89
C LEU A 390 4.75 6.69 -15.22
N GLY A 391 4.08 7.82 -14.98
CA GLY A 391 2.67 8.01 -15.29
C GLY A 391 2.36 7.85 -16.78
N ARG A 392 3.17 8.46 -17.67
CA ARG A 392 2.99 8.32 -19.12
C ARG A 392 3.11 6.87 -19.57
N HIS A 393 4.11 6.16 -19.05
CA HIS A 393 4.29 4.74 -19.33
C HIS A 393 3.06 3.96 -18.86
N ALA A 394 2.65 4.13 -17.61
CA ALA A 394 1.43 3.58 -17.03
C ALA A 394 0.17 3.77 -17.90
N LEU A 395 -0.08 4.98 -18.41
CA LEU A 395 -1.22 5.26 -19.27
C LEU A 395 -1.13 4.58 -20.64
N ARG A 396 0.05 4.54 -21.26
CA ARG A 396 0.25 3.85 -22.56
C ARG A 396 -0.09 2.36 -22.43
N CYS A 397 0.38 1.74 -21.36
CA CYS A 397 0.13 0.35 -21.02
C CYS A 397 -1.38 0.06 -20.86
N ALA A 398 -2.06 0.89 -20.06
CA ALA A 398 -3.50 0.75 -19.82
C ALA A 398 -4.35 0.90 -21.10
N LYS A 399 -3.92 1.73 -22.05
CA LYS A 399 -4.61 1.95 -23.34
C LYS A 399 -4.21 0.95 -24.44
N HIS A 400 -3.33 -0.02 -24.15
CA HIS A 400 -2.77 -0.98 -25.12
C HIS A 400 -2.18 -0.35 -26.38
N LEU A 401 -1.65 0.88 -26.28
CA LEU A 401 -1.24 1.67 -27.45
C LEU A 401 0.00 1.11 -28.17
N ASP A 402 0.86 0.39 -27.44
CA ASP A 402 2.10 -0.21 -27.98
C ASP A 402 2.03 -1.75 -27.99
N GLY A 403 0.96 -2.30 -28.60
CA GLY A 403 1.03 -3.64 -29.16
C GLY A 403 0.99 -4.81 -28.19
N GLY A 404 0.36 -4.67 -27.01
CA GLY A 404 -0.20 -5.78 -26.23
C GLY A 404 0.76 -6.79 -25.60
N ASP A 405 1.88 -7.18 -26.21
CA ASP A 405 2.75 -8.28 -25.75
C ASP A 405 4.01 -7.81 -24.98
N GLU A 406 4.72 -6.75 -25.42
CA GLU A 406 5.77 -6.07 -24.59
C GLU A 406 5.18 -5.64 -23.26
N CYS A 407 4.00 -5.08 -23.43
CA CYS A 407 2.99 -4.78 -22.49
C CYS A 407 2.68 -5.95 -21.49
N LYS A 408 2.15 -7.09 -21.95
CA LYS A 408 1.74 -8.24 -21.10
C LYS A 408 2.82 -8.86 -20.20
N GLU A 409 4.11 -8.68 -20.49
CA GLU A 409 5.22 -9.30 -19.78
C GLU A 409 5.91 -8.37 -18.74
N HIS A 410 5.71 -7.05 -18.79
CA HIS A 410 6.65 -6.10 -18.19
C HIS A 410 6.01 -4.86 -17.52
N CYS A 411 5.77 -4.90 -16.20
CA CYS A 411 5.13 -3.83 -15.40
C CYS A 411 3.61 -3.64 -15.60
N GLU A 412 2.94 -4.25 -16.58
CA GLU A 412 1.62 -3.77 -17.04
C GLU A 412 0.33 -4.26 -16.40
N LYS A 413 0.30 -5.34 -15.63
CA LYS A 413 -0.97 -5.71 -14.96
C LYS A 413 -1.34 -4.77 -13.79
N PHE A 414 -0.65 -3.63 -13.75
CA PHE A 414 -0.61 -2.56 -12.78
C PHE A 414 -1.88 -1.71 -12.72
N TRP A 415 -2.66 -1.59 -13.80
CA TRP A 415 -3.88 -0.76 -13.82
C TRP A 415 -5.16 -1.43 -14.32
N ASP A 416 -5.11 -2.71 -14.69
CA ASP A 416 -6.32 -3.44 -15.05
C ASP A 416 -7.14 -3.76 -13.77
N PHE A 417 -8.29 -3.11 -13.63
CA PHE A 417 -9.19 -3.25 -12.48
C PHE A 417 -9.67 -4.69 -12.23
N ASN A 418 -9.59 -5.58 -13.23
CA ASN A 418 -10.10 -6.95 -13.16
C ASN A 418 -9.03 -8.03 -12.89
N TYR A 419 -7.77 -7.66 -12.68
CA TYR A 419 -6.68 -8.62 -12.67
C TYR A 419 -6.44 -9.27 -11.29
N LYS A 420 -7.37 -10.11 -10.83
CA LYS A 420 -7.25 -10.88 -9.57
C LYS A 420 -6.51 -12.22 -9.69
N GLU A 421 -6.37 -12.81 -10.89
CA GLU A 421 -6.05 -14.25 -11.00
C GLU A 421 -4.62 -14.62 -11.40
N LYS A 422 -3.73 -13.68 -11.71
CA LYS A 422 -2.44 -14.03 -12.33
C LYS A 422 -1.25 -13.19 -11.82
N CYS A 423 -1.25 -12.87 -10.53
CA CYS A 423 -0.04 -12.43 -9.81
C CYS A 423 0.91 -13.60 -9.45
N ASN A 424 0.69 -14.78 -10.03
CA ASN A 424 1.46 -16.00 -9.80
C ASN A 424 2.42 -16.30 -10.98
N GLY A 425 3.25 -15.32 -11.36
CA GLY A 425 4.22 -15.42 -12.46
C GLY A 425 5.60 -14.83 -12.11
N HIS A 426 6.64 -15.26 -12.85
CA HIS A 426 8.04 -15.35 -12.42
C HIS A 426 8.79 -14.07 -11.99
N CYS A 427 8.24 -12.86 -12.19
CA CYS A 427 8.95 -11.60 -11.88
C CYS A 427 8.25 -10.71 -10.83
N THR A 428 6.92 -10.73 -10.70
CA THR A 428 6.17 -9.85 -9.77
C THR A 428 5.84 -10.51 -8.43
N LYS A 429 6.10 -11.82 -8.29
CA LYS A 429 5.73 -12.64 -7.12
C LYS A 429 6.60 -12.40 -5.87
N TRP A 430 7.78 -11.81 -6.04
CA TRP A 430 8.80 -11.73 -4.99
C TRP A 430 9.38 -10.33 -4.78
N TRP A 431 8.87 -9.33 -5.47
CA TRP A 431 9.40 -7.97 -5.39
C TRP A 431 8.68 -7.21 -4.29
N GLY A 432 9.47 -6.54 -3.45
CA GLY A 432 9.00 -5.38 -2.72
C GLY A 432 8.58 -4.29 -3.70
N GLU A 433 7.75 -3.38 -3.21
CA GLU A 433 7.36 -2.16 -3.90
C GLU A 433 8.54 -1.38 -4.50
N ASP A 434 9.62 -1.26 -3.75
CA ASP A 434 10.83 -0.52 -4.08
C ASP A 434 11.59 -1.12 -5.27
N ILE A 435 11.72 -2.45 -5.32
CA ILE A 435 12.24 -3.18 -6.47
C ILE A 435 11.33 -2.98 -7.67
N TRP A 436 10.00 -3.06 -7.48
CA TRP A 436 9.07 -2.82 -8.57
C TRP A 436 9.24 -1.41 -9.16
N LEU A 437 9.34 -0.39 -8.30
CA LEU A 437 9.47 0.99 -8.73
C LEU A 437 10.81 1.25 -9.43
N ASP A 438 11.91 0.72 -8.90
CA ASP A 438 13.25 0.76 -9.52
C ASP A 438 13.22 0.21 -10.96
N GLN A 439 12.56 -0.93 -11.15
CA GLN A 439 12.52 -1.61 -12.44
C GLN A 439 11.60 -0.89 -13.42
N CYS A 440 10.43 -0.42 -12.98
CA CYS A 440 9.51 0.36 -13.83
C CYS A 440 10.11 1.70 -14.26
N LEU A 441 10.83 2.40 -13.37
CA LEU A 441 11.51 3.65 -13.71
C LEU A 441 12.69 3.44 -14.67
N SER A 442 13.62 2.55 -14.32
CA SER A 442 14.86 2.39 -15.09
C SER A 442 14.66 1.70 -16.42
N ARG A 443 13.97 0.56 -16.44
CA ARG A 443 13.88 -0.29 -17.65
C ARG A 443 12.80 0.15 -18.62
N PHE A 444 11.68 0.66 -18.11
CA PHE A 444 10.47 0.83 -18.92
C PHE A 444 10.07 2.29 -19.14
N ALA A 445 10.28 3.14 -18.15
CA ALA A 445 10.11 4.59 -18.29
C ALA A 445 11.41 5.31 -18.74
N ALA A 446 12.52 4.58 -18.90
CA ALA A 446 13.82 5.10 -19.29
C ALA A 446 14.28 6.31 -18.45
N VAL A 447 13.98 6.26 -17.15
CA VAL A 447 14.39 7.25 -16.15
C VAL A 447 15.81 6.93 -15.71
N THR A 448 16.64 7.96 -15.53
CA THR A 448 18.03 7.77 -15.11
C THR A 448 18.11 7.43 -13.61
N ARG A 449 18.63 6.24 -13.28
CA ARG A 449 18.98 5.84 -11.91
C ARG A 449 20.32 6.45 -11.51
N VAL A 450 20.38 7.08 -10.33
CA VAL A 450 21.64 7.62 -9.76
C VAL A 450 21.85 7.09 -8.36
N PHE A 451 22.93 6.34 -8.11
CA PHE A 451 23.26 5.89 -6.76
C PHE A 451 23.90 7.01 -5.94
N VAL A 452 23.35 7.25 -4.74
CA VAL A 452 23.83 8.26 -3.78
C VAL A 452 23.91 7.60 -2.39
N PRO A 453 25.10 7.17 -1.95
CA PRO A 453 25.27 6.39 -0.73
C PRO A 453 24.96 7.17 0.57
N GLU A 454 24.95 8.50 0.52
CA GLU A 454 24.64 9.35 1.67
C GLU A 454 23.12 9.44 1.95
N LEU A 455 22.25 8.86 1.11
CA LEU A 455 20.81 9.04 1.25
C LEU A 455 20.23 8.31 2.46
N LEU A 456 20.59 7.04 2.65
CA LEU A 456 19.94 6.18 3.63
C LEU A 456 20.97 5.32 4.35
N GLN A 457 20.88 5.30 5.67
CA GLN A 457 21.58 4.34 6.51
C GLN A 457 20.55 3.50 7.25
N GLU A 458 20.53 2.20 6.96
CA GLU A 458 19.55 1.28 7.51
C GLU A 458 20.09 -0.12 7.82
N ASP A 459 19.28 -0.93 8.53
CA ASP A 459 19.61 -2.30 8.91
C ASP A 459 19.64 -3.30 7.73
N HIS A 460 18.92 -3.02 6.65
CA HIS A 460 18.81 -3.90 5.49
C HIS A 460 19.75 -3.55 4.32
N CYS A 461 20.58 -2.50 4.43
CA CYS A 461 21.56 -2.11 3.42
C CYS A 461 22.96 -1.93 4.02
N HIS A 462 23.64 -3.04 4.32
CA HIS A 462 25.04 -3.09 4.77
C HIS A 462 25.45 -1.96 5.74
N PRO A 463 24.80 -1.85 6.91
CA PRO A 463 24.97 -0.70 7.78
C PRO A 463 26.40 -0.48 8.30
N LYS A 464 26.82 0.78 8.43
CA LYS A 464 28.04 1.13 9.15
C LYS A 464 27.91 0.77 10.64
N PRO A 465 28.98 0.30 11.32
CA PRO A 465 28.93 0.07 12.76
C PRO A 465 28.46 1.30 13.55
N GLY A 466 27.52 1.11 14.47
CA GLY A 466 27.00 2.19 15.31
C GLY A 466 26.01 3.14 14.63
N TRP A 467 25.59 2.88 13.39
CA TRP A 467 24.71 3.77 12.62
C TRP A 467 23.43 4.25 13.33
N ARG A 468 22.89 3.44 14.26
CA ARG A 468 21.70 3.78 15.06
C ARG A 468 21.89 4.99 15.98
N ASN A 469 23.13 5.46 16.19
CA ASN A 469 23.40 6.69 16.95
C ASN A 469 23.12 7.97 16.15
N CYS A 470 22.93 7.86 14.83
CA CYS A 470 22.59 8.97 13.94
C CYS A 470 23.59 10.14 13.94
N LEU A 471 24.85 9.87 14.27
CA LEU A 471 25.91 10.89 14.38
C LEU A 471 26.59 11.25 13.05
N ASP A 472 26.37 10.49 11.98
CA ASP A 472 26.94 10.81 10.66
C ASP A 472 26.33 12.13 10.15
N PRO A 473 27.13 13.21 9.95
CA PRO A 473 26.61 14.51 9.54
C PRO A 473 26.18 14.56 8.08
N HIS A 474 26.59 13.57 7.27
CA HIS A 474 26.34 13.56 5.82
C HIS A 474 25.11 12.74 5.43
N THR A 475 24.75 11.75 6.24
CA THR A 475 23.59 10.88 5.97
C THR A 475 22.28 11.66 5.97
N VAL A 476 21.46 11.53 4.93
CA VAL A 476 20.17 12.24 4.80
C VAL A 476 19.08 11.63 5.66
N ALA A 477 19.03 10.30 5.76
CA ALA A 477 18.03 9.58 6.53
C ALA A 477 18.56 8.33 7.23
N PHE A 478 17.94 7.99 8.36
CA PHE A 478 18.23 6.79 9.16
C PHE A 478 16.95 5.99 9.40
N HIS A 479 17.01 4.67 9.28
CA HIS A 479 15.83 3.79 9.40
C HIS A 479 16.22 2.40 9.94
N PRO A 480 15.41 1.71 10.78
CA PRO A 480 14.11 2.13 11.35
C PRO A 480 14.19 2.65 12.80
N PHE A 481 13.24 3.55 13.13
CA PHE A 481 13.00 4.11 14.47
C PHE A 481 11.51 4.17 14.78
N LYS A 482 10.96 3.04 15.25
CA LYS A 482 9.51 2.83 15.43
C LYS A 482 8.92 3.48 16.70
N SER A 483 9.72 3.66 17.74
CA SER A 483 9.26 4.28 18.98
C SER A 483 9.48 5.80 18.94
N PRO A 484 8.58 6.62 19.54
CA PRO A 484 8.79 8.05 19.64
C PRO A 484 10.10 8.45 20.33
N ASP A 485 10.55 7.67 21.31
CA ASP A 485 11.76 7.94 22.09
C ASP A 485 13.04 7.65 21.28
N ASP A 486 13.09 6.51 20.59
CA ASP A 486 14.22 6.17 19.72
C ASP A 486 14.34 7.17 18.56
N TYR A 487 13.18 7.51 17.96
CA TYR A 487 13.11 8.49 16.87
C TYR A 487 13.65 9.86 17.32
N GLN A 488 13.17 10.37 18.46
CA GLN A 488 13.62 11.67 18.99
C GLN A 488 15.10 11.66 19.35
N THR A 489 15.60 10.55 19.91
CA THR A 489 17.03 10.40 20.24
C THR A 489 17.88 10.49 18.98
N CYS A 490 17.52 9.74 17.93
CA CYS A 490 18.21 9.78 16.65
C CYS A 490 18.13 11.17 15.99
N LEU A 491 16.94 11.78 15.97
CA LEU A 491 16.74 13.11 15.40
C LEU A 491 17.58 14.17 16.14
N GLY A 492 17.61 14.13 17.48
CA GLY A 492 18.39 15.03 18.31
C GLY A 492 19.89 14.92 18.01
N ALA A 493 20.40 13.69 17.93
CA ALA A 493 21.79 13.41 17.56
C ALA A 493 22.12 13.92 16.14
N ALA A 494 21.25 13.65 15.17
CA ALA A 494 21.48 14.03 13.78
C ALA A 494 21.37 15.55 13.55
N LEU A 495 20.54 16.27 14.29
CA LEU A 495 20.48 17.73 14.22
C LEU A 495 21.66 18.41 14.96
N ASN A 496 22.59 17.63 15.51
CA ASN A 496 23.71 18.12 16.33
C ASN A 496 23.24 19.05 17.46
N ARG A 497 22.01 18.84 17.96
CA ARG A 497 21.55 19.45 19.19
C ARG A 497 22.18 18.64 20.30
N GLN A 498 23.30 19.13 20.84
CA GLN A 498 23.65 18.77 22.22
C GLN A 498 22.39 19.01 23.05
N ILE A 499 21.77 17.93 23.51
CA ILE A 499 20.78 18.00 24.57
C ILE A 499 21.57 18.55 25.77
N LEU A 500 21.49 19.88 25.94
CA LEU A 500 21.85 20.52 27.19
C LEU A 500 20.78 20.07 28.19
N LEU A 501 21.04 18.92 28.81
CA LEU A 501 20.37 18.46 30.02
C LEU A 501 20.63 19.43 31.17
#